data_AF-A0A1G7PFL8-F1
#
_entry.id   AF-A0A1G7PFL8-F1
#
_cell.length_a   1.000
_cell.length_b   1.000
_cell.length_c   1.000
_cell.angle_alpha   90.00
_cell.angle_beta   90.00
_cell.angle_gamma   90.00
#
_symmetry.space_group_name_H-M   'P 1'
#
loop_
_entity.id
_entity.type
_entity.pdbx_description
1 polymer ?
#
loop_
_entity_poly.entity_id
_entity_poly.type
_entity_poly.pdbx_seq_one_letter_code
_entity_poly.pdbx_strand_id
1 'polypeptide(L)'
;MADDALTIVKGTLEDNAGDRQVEFVGEIDGEEYQFAVQYDLLEALGGDAPDGDAIEIFERYSDDILEASLTALGRDMEQPVVIVSENDLE
;
A
#
# COMPACT_ATOMS: atom_id res chain seq x y z
N MET A 1 5.43 -23.13 0.88
CA MET A 1 6.23 -21.94 0.54
C MET A 1 5.81 -20.91 1.56
N ALA A 2 6.77 -20.24 2.19
CA ALA A 2 6.56 -19.49 3.43
C ALA A 2 5.38 -18.51 3.30
N ASP A 3 4.52 -18.52 4.31
CA ASP A 3 3.35 -17.66 4.50
C ASP A 3 3.76 -16.22 4.87
N ASP A 4 4.92 -15.77 4.37
CA ASP A 4 5.47 -14.41 4.55
C ASP A 4 4.90 -13.53 3.42
N ALA A 5 3.59 -13.55 3.30
CA ALA A 5 2.86 -12.71 2.37
C ALA A 5 2.23 -11.60 3.19
N LEU A 6 2.59 -10.36 2.88
CA LEU A 6 1.91 -9.19 3.44
C LEU A 6 0.40 -9.33 3.21
N THR A 7 -0.38 -9.31 4.28
CA THR A 7 -1.84 -9.33 4.20
C THR A 7 -2.42 -8.04 4.75
N ILE A 8 -3.55 -7.61 4.21
CA ILE A 8 -4.22 -6.39 4.66
C ILE A 8 -5.17 -6.74 5.81
N VAL A 9 -5.05 -6.02 6.93
CA VAL A 9 -5.99 -6.14 8.04
C VAL A 9 -7.36 -5.59 7.58
N LYS A 10 -8.38 -6.43 7.66
CA LYS A 10 -9.71 -6.06 7.16
C LYS A 10 -10.30 -4.88 7.94
N GLY A 11 -10.75 -3.87 7.21
CA GLY A 11 -11.40 -2.68 7.77
C GLY A 11 -10.44 -1.59 8.23
N THR A 12 -9.14 -1.72 7.97
CA THR A 12 -8.15 -0.65 8.21
C THR A 12 -7.84 0.15 6.96
N LEU A 13 -8.36 -0.26 5.79
CA LEU A 13 -8.18 0.46 4.53
C LEU A 13 -8.97 1.77 4.59
N GLU A 14 -8.27 2.89 4.52
CA GLU A 14 -8.84 4.24 4.57
C GLU A 14 -8.30 5.09 3.42
N ASP A 15 -9.20 5.80 2.76
CA ASP A 15 -8.86 6.79 1.76
C ASP A 15 -8.55 8.13 2.43
N ASN A 16 -7.30 8.57 2.38
CA ASN A 16 -6.90 9.91 2.79
C ASN A 16 -6.68 10.78 1.54
N ALA A 17 -7.78 11.22 0.95
CA ALA A 17 -7.76 12.18 -0.15
C ALA A 17 -7.11 13.53 0.20
N GLY A 18 -6.97 13.87 1.48
CA GLY A 18 -6.30 15.10 1.94
C GLY A 18 -4.80 15.07 1.68
N ASP A 19 -4.16 13.95 2.00
CA ASP A 19 -2.73 13.68 1.75
C ASP A 19 -2.48 12.96 0.42
N ARG A 20 -3.55 12.66 -0.34
CA ARG A 20 -3.50 11.91 -1.63
C ARG A 20 -2.85 10.54 -1.46
N GLN A 21 -3.30 9.81 -0.45
CA GLN A 21 -2.80 8.47 -0.14
C GLN A 21 -3.90 7.56 0.39
N VAL A 22 -3.74 6.26 0.20
CA VAL A 22 -4.57 5.21 0.81
C VAL A 22 -3.78 4.61 1.96
N GLU A 23 -4.34 4.65 3.16
CA GLU A 23 -3.70 4.14 4.37
C GLU A 23 -4.28 2.76 4.71
N PHE A 24 -3.42 1.83 5.13
CA PHE A 24 -3.86 0.53 5.62
C PHE A 24 -2.89 -0.05 6.63
N VAL A 25 -3.37 -1.00 7.42
CA VAL A 25 -2.53 -1.82 8.28
C VAL A 25 -2.29 -3.15 7.56
N GLY A 26 -1.02 -3.48 7.40
CA GLY A 26 -0.58 -4.75 6.86
C GLY A 26 -0.03 -5.65 7.97
N GLU A 27 -0.26 -6.96 7.86
CA GLU A 27 0.29 -7.97 8.76
C GLU A 27 1.33 -8.81 8.00
N ILE A 28 2.53 -8.94 8.57
CA ILE A 28 3.63 -9.81 8.09
C ILE A 28 4.13 -10.60 9.29
N ASP A 29 4.17 -11.93 9.19
CA ASP A 29 4.61 -12.82 10.28
C ASP A 29 3.92 -12.57 11.65
N GLY A 30 2.70 -12.03 11.63
CA GLY A 30 1.93 -11.67 12.83
C GLY A 30 2.31 -10.33 13.45
N GLU A 31 3.15 -9.53 12.79
CA GLU A 31 3.48 -8.16 13.14
C GLU A 31 2.67 -7.18 12.27
N GLU A 32 2.06 -6.19 12.89
CA GLU A 32 1.25 -5.17 12.22
C GLU A 32 2.11 -3.94 11.88
N TYR A 33 2.06 -3.51 10.63
CA TYR A 33 2.75 -2.33 10.10
C TYR A 33 1.75 -1.38 9.45
N GLN A 34 1.95 -0.08 9.64
CA GLN A 34 1.13 0.94 9.00
C GLN A 34 1.75 1.35 7.66
N PHE A 35 0.97 1.28 6.60
CA PHE A 35 1.35 1.63 5.24
C PHE A 35 0.51 2.80 4.73
N ALA A 36 1.12 3.64 3.90
CA ALA A 36 0.46 4.70 3.17
C ALA A 36 0.88 4.64 1.70
N VAL A 37 -0.08 4.32 0.82
CA VAL A 37 0.12 4.19 -0.62
C VAL A 37 -0.23 5.50 -1.30
N GLN A 38 0.74 6.13 -1.93
CA GLN A 38 0.49 7.39 -2.63
C GLN A 38 -0.37 7.19 -3.87
N TYR A 39 -1.21 8.19 -4.17
CA TYR A 39 -2.03 8.20 -5.38
C TYR A 39 -1.19 8.09 -6.65
N ASP A 40 0.04 8.59 -6.67
CA ASP A 40 0.95 8.45 -7.80
C ASP A 40 1.26 6.97 -8.13
N LEU A 41 1.33 6.09 -7.12
CA LEU A 41 1.46 4.64 -7.35
C LEU A 41 0.17 4.07 -7.96
N LEU A 42 -0.99 4.46 -7.43
CA LEU A 42 -2.29 4.01 -7.94
C LEU A 42 -2.52 4.51 -9.39
N GLU A 43 -2.08 5.73 -9.70
CA GLU A 43 -2.10 6.30 -11.04
C GLU A 43 -1.16 5.55 -11.98
N ALA A 44 0.04 5.16 -11.53
CA ALA A 44 0.97 4.37 -12.33
C ALA A 44 0.41 2.98 -12.69
N LEU A 45 -0.32 2.35 -11.76
CA LEU A 45 -0.96 1.03 -11.98
C LEU A 45 -2.26 1.13 -12.79
N GLY A 46 -3.10 2.10 -12.47
CA GLY A 46 -4.42 2.29 -13.08
C GLY A 46 -4.39 3.06 -14.41
N GLY A 47 -3.32 3.81 -14.67
CA GLY A 47 -3.14 4.69 -15.82
C GLY A 47 -3.89 6.04 -15.75
N ASP A 48 -4.63 6.29 -14.67
CA ASP A 48 -5.34 7.55 -14.40
C ASP A 48 -5.39 7.81 -12.89
N ALA A 49 -5.54 9.09 -12.51
CA ALA A 49 -5.53 9.49 -11.12
C ALA A 49 -6.76 8.94 -10.38
N PRO A 50 -6.62 8.40 -9.16
CA PRO A 50 -7.78 8.04 -8.36
C PRO A 50 -8.61 9.29 -7.98
N ASP A 51 -9.84 9.38 -8.49
CA ASP A 51 -10.82 10.44 -8.17
C ASP A 51 -11.99 9.86 -7.37
N GLY A 52 -11.77 9.62 -6.08
CA GLY A 52 -12.77 9.01 -5.19
C GLY A 52 -12.91 7.48 -5.32
N ASP A 53 -12.22 6.88 -6.29
CA ASP A 53 -12.17 5.42 -6.51
C ASP A 53 -10.82 4.80 -6.04
N ALA A 54 -10.05 5.51 -5.22
CA ALA A 54 -8.70 5.08 -4.79
C ALA A 54 -8.72 3.68 -4.15
N ILE A 55 -9.71 3.42 -3.29
CA ILE A 55 -9.93 2.12 -2.66
C ILE A 55 -10.22 1.05 -3.71
N GLU A 56 -11.06 1.33 -4.71
CA GLU A 56 -11.38 0.35 -5.76
C GLU A 56 -10.17 0.02 -6.63
N ILE A 57 -9.34 1.03 -6.95
CA ILE A 57 -8.08 0.83 -7.67
C ILE A 57 -7.11 0.02 -6.79
N PHE A 58 -7.00 0.36 -5.51
CA PHE A 58 -6.18 -0.37 -4.56
C PHE A 58 -6.57 -1.85 -4.51
N GLU A 59 -7.86 -2.16 -4.33
CA GLU A 59 -8.34 -3.54 -4.27
C GLU A 59 -8.13 -4.29 -5.59
N ARG A 60 -8.26 -3.59 -6.72
CA ARG A 60 -8.00 -4.17 -8.06
C ARG A 60 -6.54 -4.57 -8.26
N TYR A 61 -5.61 -3.74 -7.79
CA TYR A 61 -4.17 -3.95 -7.94
C TYR A 61 -3.48 -4.33 -6.63
N SER A 62 -4.23 -4.97 -5.72
CA SER A 62 -3.73 -5.30 -4.38
C SER A 62 -2.48 -6.16 -4.44
N ASP A 63 -2.34 -7.05 -5.42
CA ASP A 63 -1.16 -7.94 -5.52
C ASP A 63 0.12 -7.11 -5.76
N ASP A 64 0.11 -6.25 -6.78
CA ASP A 64 1.22 -5.34 -7.12
C ASP A 64 1.51 -4.34 -5.98
N ILE A 65 0.47 -3.83 -5.32
CA ILE A 65 0.62 -2.88 -4.21
C ILE A 65 1.25 -3.54 -3.00
N LEU A 66 0.88 -4.79 -2.69
CA LEU A 66 1.47 -5.52 -1.56
C LEU A 66 2.94 -5.85 -1.83
N GLU A 67 3.30 -6.20 -3.07
CA GLU A 67 4.70 -6.37 -3.47
C GLU A 67 5.49 -5.07 -3.29
N ALA A 68 4.97 -3.94 -3.79
CA ALA A 68 5.60 -2.63 -3.59
C ALA A 68 5.70 -2.22 -2.12
N SER A 69 4.69 -2.57 -1.31
CA SER A 69 4.68 -2.30 0.12
C SER A 69 5.79 -3.07 0.84
N LEU A 70 6.06 -4.32 0.45
CA LEU A 70 7.18 -5.11 0.96
C LEU A 70 8.53 -4.48 0.57
N THR A 71 8.68 -4.02 -0.67
CA THR A 71 9.86 -3.30 -1.14
C THR A 71 10.11 -2.03 -0.32
N ALA A 72 9.06 -1.22 -0.10
CA ALA A 72 9.13 -0.01 0.70
C ALA A 72 9.48 -0.28 2.17
N LEU A 73 8.87 -1.32 2.77
CA LEU A 73 9.19 -1.74 4.14
C LEU A 73 10.65 -2.15 4.27
N GLY A 74 11.19 -2.90 3.31
CA GLY A 74 12.59 -3.29 3.29
C GLY A 74 13.56 -2.12 3.16
N ARG A 75 13.15 -1.02 2.51
CA ARG A 75 13.92 0.23 2.40
C ARG A 75 13.91 1.04 3.70
N ASP A 76 12.75 1.14 4.34
CA ASP A 76 12.49 2.09 5.43
C ASP A 76 11.86 1.42 6.67
N MET A 77 12.59 0.47 7.27
CA MET A 77 12.17 -0.23 8.50
C MET A 77 12.13 0.66 9.77
N GLU A 78 12.61 1.91 9.71
CA GLU A 78 12.74 2.80 10.86
C GLU A 78 11.58 3.80 10.99
N GLN A 79 10.69 3.89 10.00
CA GLN A 79 9.59 4.85 10.00
C GLN A 79 8.34 4.30 10.70
N PRO A 80 7.58 5.14 11.43
CA PRO A 80 6.32 4.72 12.05
C PRO A 80 5.23 4.39 11.03
N VAL A 81 5.33 4.91 9.80
CA VAL A 81 4.44 4.64 8.67
C VAL A 81 5.32 4.42 7.44
N VAL A 82 5.10 3.32 6.73
CA VAL A 82 5.81 2.98 5.50
C VAL A 82 5.12 3.68 4.33
N ILE A 83 5.81 4.62 3.72
CA ILE A 83 5.31 5.33 2.53
C ILE A 83 5.66 4.52 1.29
N VAL A 84 4.64 4.09 0.56
CA VAL A 84 4.75 3.32 -0.68
C VAL A 84 4.49 4.24 -1.86
N SER A 85 5.40 4.25 -2.81
CA SER A 85 5.42 5.17 -3.95
C SER A 85 5.61 4.40 -5.25
N GLU A 86 5.37 5.03 -6.40
CA GLU A 86 5.62 4.42 -7.71
C GLU A 86 7.05 3.87 -7.86
N ASN A 87 8.02 4.37 -7.08
CA ASN A 87 9.40 3.90 -7.10
C ASN A 87 9.55 2.48 -6.52
N ASP A 88 8.56 2.00 -5.76
CA ASP A 88 8.61 0.72 -5.08
C ASP A 88 8.03 -0.43 -5.94
N LEU A 89 7.55 -0.16 -7.17
CA LEU A 89 6.98 -1.13 -8.13
C LEU A 89 8.03 -1.99 -8.89
N GLU A 90 9.28 -2.08 -8.42
CA GLU A 90 10.41 -2.67 -9.16
C GLU A 90 10.45 -4.22 -9.22
#